data_AF-A0A9D4C5B3-F1
#
_entry.id   AF-A0A9D4C5B3-F1
#
_cell.length_a   1.000
_cell.length_b   1.000
_cell.length_c   1.000
_cell.angle_alpha   90.00
_cell.angle_beta   90.00
_cell.angle_gamma   90.00
#
_symmetry.space_group_name_H-M   'P 1'
#
loop_
_entity.id
_entity.type
_entity.pdbx_description
1 polymer ?
#
loop_
_entity_poly.entity_id
_entity_poly.type
_entity_poly.pdbx_seq_one_letter_code
_entity_poly.pdbx_strand_id
1 'polypeptide(L)'
;MVRKFSGACGWMHTNPVQIHRKLTNEHIFPNQSEKMQNKLAEELLDTDKLTFMEAYQQHMGANGSTLDGVIELLKNTSVLIDVFRDRRTANESNDIRLQKLHAVQQWFHNWQKKVQSQKSLMSSECQEDIQSSIISF
;
A
#
# COMPACT_ATOMS: atom_id res chain seq x y z
N MET A 1 6.68 -10.37 -1.10
CA MET A 1 5.36 -9.75 -0.95
C MET A 1 4.22 -10.78 -1.04
N VAL A 2 4.03 -11.47 -2.18
CA VAL A 2 2.94 -12.46 -2.40
C VAL A 2 2.82 -13.53 -1.29
N ARG A 3 3.92 -14.14 -0.84
CA ARG A 3 3.90 -15.15 0.25
C ARG A 3 3.39 -14.59 1.59
N LYS A 4 3.64 -13.32 1.89
CA LYS A 4 3.22 -12.67 3.15
C LYS A 4 1.72 -12.39 3.14
N PHE A 5 1.20 -11.89 2.02
CA PHE A 5 -0.24 -11.69 1.83
C PHE A 5 -1.01 -13.01 1.81
N SER A 6 -0.45 -14.07 1.21
CA SER A 6 -1.06 -15.41 1.23
C SER A 6 -1.19 -16.00 2.65
N GLY A 7 -0.16 -15.86 3.49
CA GLY A 7 -0.25 -16.27 4.90
C GLY A 7 -1.31 -15.49 5.68
N ALA A 8 -1.39 -14.18 5.44
CA ALA A 8 -2.40 -13.34 6.05
C ALA A 8 -3.83 -13.70 5.57
N CYS A 9 -4.02 -14.03 4.29
CA CYS A 9 -5.28 -14.58 3.79
C CYS A 9 -5.68 -15.86 4.51
N GLY A 10 -4.74 -16.80 4.72
CA GLY A 10 -5.00 -18.03 5.46
C GLY A 10 -5.50 -17.77 6.87
N TRP A 11 -4.88 -16.82 7.59
CA TRP A 11 -5.31 -16.40 8.91
C TRP A 11 -6.69 -15.70 8.91
N MET A 12 -7.00 -14.92 7.87
CA MET A 12 -8.30 -14.26 7.76
C MET A 12 -9.46 -15.26 7.73
N HIS A 13 -9.28 -16.41 7.06
CA HIS A 13 -10.32 -17.45 6.96
C HIS A 13 -10.49 -18.25 8.26
N THR A 14 -9.48 -18.26 9.13
CA THR A 14 -9.53 -18.96 10.42
C THR A 14 -9.84 -18.02 11.60
N ASN A 15 -9.79 -16.70 11.39
CA ASN A 15 -10.09 -15.71 12.41
C ASN A 15 -11.61 -15.45 12.51
N PRO A 16 -12.26 -15.76 13.65
CA PRO A 16 -13.71 -15.59 13.81
C PRO A 16 -14.18 -14.13 13.82
N VAL A 17 -13.28 -13.16 14.04
CA VAL A 17 -13.62 -11.73 14.13
C VAL A 17 -13.81 -11.09 12.74
N GLN A 18 -13.31 -11.74 11.66
CA GLN A 18 -13.33 -11.21 10.28
C GLN A 18 -13.02 -9.70 10.23
N ILE A 19 -11.83 -9.33 10.71
CA ILE A 19 -11.35 -7.93 10.78
C ILE A 19 -11.41 -7.24 9.41
N HIS A 20 -11.45 -8.02 8.32
CA HIS A 20 -11.62 -7.51 6.95
C HIS A 20 -12.54 -8.42 6.13
N ARG A 21 -13.56 -7.85 5.46
CA ARG A 21 -14.57 -8.60 4.68
C ARG A 21 -14.21 -8.81 3.20
N LYS A 22 -13.16 -8.16 2.68
CA LYS A 22 -12.99 -8.00 1.22
C LYS A 22 -11.78 -8.70 0.61
N LEU A 23 -10.89 -9.32 1.38
CA LEU A 23 -9.65 -9.87 0.82
C LEU A 23 -9.90 -11.21 0.11
N THR A 24 -10.18 -11.16 -1.18
CA THR A 24 -10.33 -12.35 -2.05
C THR A 24 -9.00 -12.74 -2.68
N ASN A 25 -8.94 -13.95 -3.25
CA ASN A 25 -7.78 -14.40 -4.02
C ASN A 25 -7.46 -13.48 -5.21
N GLU A 26 -8.46 -12.79 -5.75
CA GLU A 26 -8.31 -11.85 -6.88
C GLU A 26 -7.43 -10.64 -6.51
N HIS A 27 -7.35 -10.28 -5.23
CA HIS A 27 -6.47 -9.21 -4.76
C HIS A 27 -4.98 -9.61 -4.80
N ILE A 28 -4.68 -10.91 -4.65
CA ILE A 28 -3.31 -11.43 -4.65
C ILE A 28 -2.93 -11.94 -6.04
N PHE A 29 -3.89 -12.49 -6.77
CA PHE A 29 -3.71 -13.12 -8.07
C PHE A 29 -4.73 -12.57 -9.08
N PRO A 30 -4.67 -11.26 -9.42
CA PRO A 30 -5.60 -10.68 -10.37
C PRO A 30 -5.39 -11.29 -11.77
N ASN A 31 -6.49 -11.58 -12.46
CA ASN A 31 -6.48 -11.97 -13.87
C ASN A 31 -6.15 -10.75 -14.78
N GLN A 32 -5.99 -10.98 -16.09
CA GLN A 32 -5.58 -9.89 -17.01
C GLN A 32 -6.59 -8.74 -17.08
N SER A 33 -7.89 -9.01 -16.93
CA SER A 33 -8.93 -7.97 -16.92
C SER A 33 -8.94 -7.21 -15.60
N GLU A 34 -8.69 -7.89 -14.49
CA GLU A 34 -8.63 -7.33 -13.13
C GLU A 34 -7.39 -6.46 -12.89
N LYS A 35 -6.25 -6.79 -13.52
CA LYS A 35 -5.04 -5.95 -13.49
C LYS A 35 -5.27 -4.55 -14.03
N MET A 36 -6.22 -4.39 -14.95
CA MET A 36 -6.61 -3.10 -15.52
C MET A 36 -7.57 -2.30 -14.62
N GLN A 37 -8.03 -2.90 -13.52
CA GLN A 37 -8.93 -2.23 -12.57
C GLN A 37 -8.15 -1.78 -11.34
N ASN A 38 -7.89 -0.46 -11.25
CA ASN A 38 -7.27 0.14 -10.07
C ASN A 38 -8.04 -0.11 -8.77
N LYS A 39 -9.33 -0.48 -8.86
CA LYS A 39 -10.18 -0.78 -7.71
C LYS A 39 -9.59 -1.84 -6.77
N LEU A 40 -9.06 -2.94 -7.32
CA LEU A 40 -8.47 -4.02 -6.49
C LEU A 40 -7.16 -3.58 -5.83
N ALA A 41 -6.38 -2.76 -6.54
CA ALA A 41 -5.16 -2.17 -5.99
C ALA A 41 -5.48 -1.16 -4.89
N GLU A 42 -6.48 -0.30 -5.09
CA GLU A 42 -6.97 0.62 -4.07
C GLU A 42 -7.45 -0.14 -2.83
N GLU A 43 -8.34 -1.13 -2.98
CA GLU A 43 -8.86 -1.91 -1.85
C GLU A 43 -7.76 -2.67 -1.09
N LEU A 44 -6.66 -3.05 -1.76
CA LEU A 44 -5.51 -3.71 -1.15
C LEU A 44 -4.52 -2.74 -0.49
N LEU A 45 -4.44 -1.49 -0.93
CA LEU A 45 -3.45 -0.52 -0.45
C LEU A 45 -4.03 0.50 0.55
N ASP A 46 -5.34 0.39 0.83
CA ASP A 46 -6.11 1.28 1.69
C ASP A 46 -5.86 1.10 3.21
N THR A 47 -6.36 2.04 4.00
CA THR A 47 -6.25 2.07 5.47
C THR A 47 -6.80 0.80 6.11
N ASP A 48 -7.94 0.27 5.64
CA ASP A 48 -8.49 -0.95 6.22
C ASP A 48 -7.49 -2.12 6.11
N LYS A 49 -6.75 -2.19 4.98
CA LYS A 49 -5.78 -3.26 4.76
C LYS A 49 -4.54 -3.10 5.62
N LEU A 50 -4.13 -1.87 5.89
CA LEU A 50 -3.09 -1.56 6.87
C LEU A 50 -3.49 -2.11 8.26
N THR A 51 -4.68 -1.77 8.75
CA THR A 51 -5.16 -2.22 10.08
C THR A 51 -5.18 -3.74 10.21
N PHE A 52 -5.61 -4.43 9.15
CA PHE A 52 -5.57 -5.89 9.14
C PHE A 52 -4.15 -6.46 9.19
N MET A 53 -3.21 -5.87 8.45
CA MET A 53 -1.82 -6.32 8.45
C MET A 53 -1.12 -6.05 9.79
N GLU A 54 -1.45 -4.95 10.47
CA GLU A 54 -0.99 -4.67 11.84
C GLU A 54 -1.55 -5.68 12.85
N ALA A 55 -2.84 -6.03 12.75
CA ALA A 55 -3.43 -7.08 13.58
C ALA A 55 -2.78 -8.46 13.33
N TYR A 56 -2.48 -8.78 12.06
CA TYR A 56 -1.79 -10.01 11.69
C TYR A 56 -0.33 -10.03 12.20
N GLN A 57 0.36 -8.89 12.18
CA GLN A 57 1.70 -8.73 12.75
C GLN A 57 1.72 -9.04 14.24
N GLN A 58 0.75 -8.50 15.00
CA GLN A 58 0.59 -8.81 16.41
C GLN A 58 0.33 -10.31 16.65
N HIS A 59 -0.51 -10.93 15.82
CA HIS A 59 -0.77 -12.38 15.88
C HIS A 59 0.49 -13.22 15.64
N MET A 60 1.38 -12.81 14.73
CA MET A 60 2.63 -13.52 14.44
C MET A 60 3.69 -13.42 15.55
N GLY A 61 3.48 -12.58 16.57
CA GLY A 61 4.41 -12.41 17.69
C GLY A 61 5.84 -12.07 17.23
N ALA A 62 6.83 -12.85 17.67
CA ALA A 62 8.24 -12.64 17.31
C ALA A 62 8.53 -12.68 15.79
N ASN A 63 7.69 -13.39 15.01
CA ASN A 63 7.83 -13.44 13.55
C ASN A 63 7.16 -12.25 12.84
N GLY A 64 6.46 -11.38 13.57
CA GLY A 64 5.77 -10.20 13.05
C GLY A 64 6.71 -9.17 12.45
N SER A 65 7.95 -9.06 12.94
CA SER A 65 8.98 -8.15 12.39
C SER A 65 9.24 -8.36 10.89
N THR A 66 8.96 -9.55 10.38
CA THR A 66 9.07 -9.85 8.94
C THR A 66 8.02 -9.16 8.07
N LEU A 67 7.04 -8.50 8.68
CA LEU A 67 5.99 -7.72 8.02
C LEU A 67 6.26 -6.21 8.07
N ASP A 68 7.27 -5.75 8.81
CA ASP A 68 7.53 -4.32 9.05
C ASP A 68 7.62 -3.53 7.74
N GLY A 69 8.38 -4.03 6.76
CA GLY A 69 8.48 -3.36 5.46
C GLY A 69 7.18 -3.36 4.64
N VAL A 70 6.31 -4.36 4.83
CA VAL A 70 4.99 -4.39 4.16
C VAL A 70 4.04 -3.41 4.83
N ILE A 71 4.08 -3.31 6.15
CA ILE A 71 3.29 -2.34 6.93
C ILE A 71 3.74 -0.93 6.64
N GLU A 72 5.04 -0.68 6.55
CA GLU A 72 5.60 0.63 6.18
C GLU A 72 5.16 1.06 4.77
N LEU A 73 5.14 0.12 3.81
CA LEU A 73 4.61 0.39 2.48
C LEU A 73 3.11 0.74 2.54
N LEU A 74 2.30 -0.06 3.24
CA LEU A 74 0.85 0.17 3.37
C LEU A 74 0.51 1.48 4.08
N LYS A 75 1.34 1.92 5.05
CA LYS A 75 1.22 3.23 5.69
C LYS A 75 1.35 4.36 4.70
N ASN A 76 2.33 4.28 3.80
CA ASN A 76 2.55 5.33 2.81
C ASN A 76 1.50 5.29 1.68
N THR A 77 1.09 4.10 1.22
CA THR A 77 0.09 3.99 0.15
C THR A 77 -1.32 4.34 0.60
N SER A 78 -1.70 4.03 1.84
CA SER A 78 -3.01 4.41 2.39
C SER A 78 -3.15 5.93 2.50
N VAL A 79 -2.08 6.64 2.86
CA VAL A 79 -2.06 8.12 2.84
C VAL A 79 -2.25 8.68 1.43
N LEU A 80 -1.65 8.06 0.40
CA LEU A 80 -1.89 8.47 -0.99
C LEU A 80 -3.35 8.30 -1.37
N ILE A 81 -3.94 7.13 -1.07
CA ILE A 81 -5.34 6.85 -1.39
C ILE A 81 -6.28 7.82 -0.67
N ASP A 82 -6.04 8.11 0.62
CA ASP A 82 -6.81 9.08 1.39
C ASP A 82 -6.78 10.47 0.75
N VAL A 83 -5.58 10.93 0.33
CA VAL A 83 -5.44 12.23 -0.32
C VAL A 83 -6.11 12.27 -1.70
N PHE A 84 -5.94 11.24 -2.53
CA PHE A 84 -6.53 11.22 -3.88
C PHE A 84 -8.05 10.97 -3.89
N ARG A 85 -8.60 10.35 -2.85
CA ARG A 85 -10.05 10.21 -2.68
C ARG A 85 -10.71 11.49 -2.18
N ASP A 86 -9.95 12.43 -1.62
CA ASP A 86 -10.47 13.72 -1.20
C ASP A 86 -10.85 14.57 -2.42
N ARG A 87 -12.16 14.69 -2.66
CA ARG A 87 -12.73 15.44 -3.80
C ARG A 87 -12.63 16.95 -3.64
N ARG A 88 -12.19 17.46 -2.48
CA ARG A 88 -12.07 18.90 -2.25
C ARG A 88 -10.89 19.45 -3.03
N THR A 89 -11.05 20.58 -3.71
CA THR A 89 -9.92 21.22 -4.39
C THR A 89 -8.93 21.77 -3.37
N ALA A 90 -7.63 21.55 -3.59
CA ALA A 90 -6.58 22.17 -2.79
C ALA A 90 -6.40 23.62 -3.28
N ASN A 91 -7.09 24.55 -2.62
CA ASN A 91 -7.09 25.96 -3.02
C ASN A 91 -5.99 26.79 -2.34
N GLU A 92 -5.26 26.19 -1.38
CA GLU A 92 -4.28 26.87 -0.55
C GLU A 92 -2.93 26.17 -0.62
N SER A 93 -1.86 26.95 -0.74
CA SER A 93 -0.47 26.44 -0.77
C SER A 93 -0.03 25.79 0.54
N ASN A 94 -0.78 25.99 1.63
CA ASN A 94 -0.50 25.42 2.94
C ASN A 94 -1.41 24.22 3.28
N ASP A 95 -2.01 23.61 2.26
CA ASP A 95 -2.87 22.45 2.43
C ASP A 95 -2.11 21.27 3.05
N ILE A 96 -2.66 20.73 4.14
CA ILE A 96 -2.08 19.60 4.86
C ILE A 96 -1.91 18.36 3.98
N ARG A 97 -2.71 18.23 2.92
CA ARG A 97 -2.62 17.14 1.93
C ARG A 97 -1.34 17.25 1.12
N LEU A 98 -0.92 18.45 0.72
CA LEU A 98 0.35 18.66 0.02
C LEU A 98 1.53 18.28 0.92
N GLN A 99 1.46 18.60 2.22
CA GLN A 99 2.47 18.20 3.19
C GLN A 99 2.55 16.67 3.35
N LYS A 100 1.39 15.99 3.42
CA LYS A 100 1.31 14.52 3.43
C LYS A 100 1.92 13.91 2.16
N LEU A 101 1.57 14.43 0.99
CA LEU A 101 2.10 13.96 -0.30
C LEU A 101 3.62 14.12 -0.37
N HIS A 102 4.15 15.27 0.05
CA HIS A 102 5.58 15.50 0.09
C HIS A 102 6.31 14.52 1.02
N ALA A 103 5.77 14.25 2.21
CA ALA A 103 6.35 13.27 3.13
C ALA A 103 6.38 11.85 2.52
N VAL A 104 5.28 11.43 1.87
CA VAL A 104 5.22 10.13 1.18
C VAL A 104 6.21 10.07 0.00
N GLN A 105 6.30 11.13 -0.79
CA GLN A 105 7.27 11.22 -1.90
C GLN A 105 8.71 11.09 -1.40
N GLN A 106 9.06 11.79 -0.31
CA GLN A 106 10.38 11.67 0.30
C GLN A 106 10.67 10.25 0.79
N TRP A 107 9.67 9.60 1.38
CA TRP A 107 9.80 8.20 1.78
C TRP A 107 10.06 7.28 0.59
N PHE A 108 9.26 7.40 -0.49
CA PHE A 108 9.45 6.60 -1.71
C PHE A 108 10.84 6.82 -2.32
N HIS A 109 11.31 8.07 -2.39
CA HIS A 109 12.64 8.39 -2.89
C HIS A 109 13.75 7.72 -2.07
N ASN A 110 13.65 7.79 -0.74
CA ASN A 110 14.61 7.17 0.17
C ASN A 110 14.56 5.64 0.10
N TRP A 111 13.35 5.08 0.00
CA TRP A 111 13.13 3.65 -0.14
C TRP A 111 13.69 3.12 -1.47
N GLN A 112 13.43 3.81 -2.58
CA GLN A 112 13.98 3.47 -3.89
C GLN A 112 15.51 3.48 -3.90
N LYS A 113 16.15 4.49 -3.29
CA LYS A 113 17.61 4.53 -3.13
C LYS A 113 18.15 3.34 -2.35
N LYS A 114 17.46 2.89 -1.30
CA LYS A 114 17.84 1.71 -0.53
C LYS A 114 17.69 0.42 -1.36
N VAL A 115 16.59 0.30 -2.11
CA VAL A 115 16.26 -0.90 -2.89
C VAL A 115 17.04 -1.00 -4.21
N GLN A 116 17.51 0.10 -4.82
CA GLN A 116 18.38 0.05 -6.01
C GLN A 116 19.66 -0.78 -5.80
N SER A 117 20.06 -1.04 -4.55
CA SER A 117 21.17 -1.94 -4.21
C SER A 117 20.82 -3.44 -4.32
N GLN A 118 19.54 -3.82 -4.41
CA GLN A 118 19.07 -5.21 -4.50
C GLN A 118 17.84 -5.30 -5.42
N LYS A 119 18.00 -5.90 -6.62
CA LYS A 119 16.96 -6.22 -7.64
C LYS A 119 15.61 -5.48 -7.44
N SER A 120 15.36 -4.45 -8.27
CA SER A 120 14.25 -3.51 -8.07
C SER A 120 12.89 -4.21 -7.89
N LEU A 121 12.13 -3.76 -6.88
CA LEU A 121 10.77 -4.22 -6.59
C LEU A 121 9.73 -3.73 -7.61
N MET A 122 10.03 -2.66 -8.32
CA MET A 122 9.20 -2.05 -9.36
C MET A 122 10.03 -1.85 -10.63
N SER A 123 9.37 -1.85 -11.79
CA SER A 123 10.01 -1.51 -13.05
C SER A 123 10.28 0.00 -13.11
N SER A 124 11.26 0.42 -13.92
CA SER A 124 11.60 1.83 -14.13
C SER A 124 10.42 2.66 -14.63
N GLU A 125 9.58 2.06 -15.47
CA GLU A 125 8.40 2.69 -16.07
C GLU A 125 7.36 3.02 -14.99
N CYS A 126 7.07 2.07 -14.09
CA CYS A 126 6.15 2.29 -12.97
C CYS A 126 6.66 3.37 -12.00
N GLN A 127 7.98 3.46 -11.82
CA GLN A 127 8.60 4.51 -11.01
C GLN A 127 8.43 5.89 -11.66
N GLU A 128 8.67 6.01 -12.96
CA GLU A 128 8.53 7.26 -13.72
C GLU A 128 7.07 7.74 -13.74
N ASP A 129 6.10 6.83 -13.88
CA ASP A 129 4.68 7.14 -13.83
C ASP A 129 4.24 7.70 -12.47
N ILE A 130 4.72 7.10 -11.36
CA ILE A 130 4.44 7.58 -10.00
C ILE A 130 5.05 8.97 -9.79
N GLN A 131 6.30 9.17 -10.21
CA GLN A 131 6.97 10.47 -10.10
C GLN A 131 6.26 11.54 -10.92
N SER A 132 5.85 11.22 -12.16
CA SER A 132 5.11 12.13 -13.02
C SER A 132 3.75 12.50 -12.44
N SER A 133 3.05 11.55 -11.82
CA SER A 133 1.77 11.78 -11.16
C SER A 133 1.88 12.68 -9.92
N ILE A 134 3.02 12.62 -9.22
CA ILE A 134 3.28 13.48 -8.05
C ILE A 134 3.72 14.89 -8.49
N ILE A 135 4.52 15.02 -9.55
CA ILE A 135 5.03 16.32 -10.05
C ILE A 135 3.95 17.12 -10.79
N SER A 136 2.97 16.43 -11.40
CA SER A 136 1.85 17.06 -12.12
C SER A 136 0.69 17.52 -11.23
N PHE A 137 0.76 17.23 -9.93
CA PHE A 137 -0.17 17.71 -8.90
C PHE A 137 0.27 19.08 -8.36
#